data_AF-A0A957KKT5-F1
#
_entry.id   AF-A0A957KKT5-F1
#
_cell.length_a   1.000
_cell.length_b   1.000
_cell.length_c   1.000
_cell.angle_alpha   90.00
_cell.angle_beta   90.00
_cell.angle_gamma   90.00
#
_symmetry.space_group_name_H-M   'P 1'
#
loop_
_entity.id
_entity.type
_entity.pdbx_description
1 polymer ?
#
loop_
_entity_poly.entity_id
_entity_poly.type
_entity_poly.pdbx_seq_one_letter_code
_entity_poly.pdbx_strand_id
1 'polypeptide(L)'
;MTPRPNILFIMADQLRWDYLSCYGHPHLETPNIDRIARQGVRFDRVYCQAPLCGPSRASIYSGRYMSSCGVYWNSDPVPIGNKMLGDYLRPLGYRTMLVGKSHFRPDRAGMERLGIDLNSPTGQLLAQGGFEPFDRDNGIRSDEILAARGPSQYDHYLRELGYDAHNPWDRNANGVLDDEGNFASGWFYENAPRPANIAEEHTETPYMTRRAI
;
A
#
# COMPACT_ATOMS: atom_id res chain seq x y z
N MET A 1 9.81 28.66 19.09
CA MET A 1 8.80 27.92 18.31
C MET A 1 9.03 26.44 18.57
N THR A 2 8.00 25.68 18.91
CA THR A 2 8.11 24.22 19.01
C THR A 2 8.44 23.65 17.63
N PRO A 3 9.41 22.72 17.52
CA PRO A 3 9.71 22.08 16.25
C PRO A 3 8.45 21.37 15.71
N ARG A 4 8.22 21.46 14.41
CA ARG A 4 7.07 20.81 13.76
C ARG A 4 7.25 19.29 13.85
N PRO A 5 6.25 18.54 14.33
CA PRO A 5 6.35 17.09 14.44
C PRO A 5 6.32 16.45 13.05
N ASN A 6 6.97 15.29 12.89
CA ASN A 6 6.76 14.44 11.73
C ASN A 6 5.47 13.62 11.92
N ILE A 7 4.84 13.21 10.81
CA ILE A 7 3.63 12.37 10.82
C ILE A 7 3.96 11.05 10.12
N LEU A 8 3.85 9.94 10.85
CA LEU A 8 3.93 8.60 10.29
C LEU A 8 2.52 8.02 10.15
N PHE A 9 2.02 7.93 8.91
CA PHE A 9 0.69 7.38 8.63
C PHE A 9 0.80 5.92 8.16
N ILE A 10 0.47 4.99 9.05
CA ILE A 10 0.56 3.54 8.80
C ILE A 10 -0.82 2.99 8.44
N MET A 11 -0.89 2.18 7.39
CA MET A 11 -2.11 1.50 6.96
C MET A 11 -1.81 0.08 6.51
N ALA A 12 -2.50 -0.90 7.09
CA ALA A 12 -2.53 -2.28 6.61
C ALA A 12 -3.75 -2.50 5.71
N ASP A 13 -3.57 -3.16 4.57
CA ASP A 13 -4.68 -3.50 3.69
C ASP A 13 -5.44 -4.72 4.22
N GLN A 14 -6.77 -4.69 4.13
CA GLN A 14 -7.67 -5.78 4.54
C GLN A 14 -7.55 -6.25 6.02
N LEU A 15 -6.91 -5.46 6.90
CA LEU A 15 -6.90 -5.74 8.34
C LEU A 15 -8.30 -5.56 8.94
N ARG A 16 -8.84 -6.60 9.56
CA ARG A 16 -10.08 -6.51 10.35
C ARG A 16 -9.84 -5.79 11.67
N TRP A 17 -10.81 -5.00 12.10
CA TRP A 17 -10.72 -4.23 13.35
C TRP A 17 -10.60 -5.13 14.59
N ASP A 18 -11.17 -6.33 14.56
CA ASP A 18 -11.21 -7.30 15.65
C ASP A 18 -10.02 -8.28 15.67
N TYR A 19 -9.04 -8.13 14.77
CA TYR A 19 -7.83 -8.97 14.68
C TYR A 19 -6.62 -8.36 15.42
N LEU A 20 -6.88 -7.63 16.49
CA LEU A 20 -5.87 -6.99 17.34
C LEU A 20 -6.21 -7.25 18.81
N SER A 21 -5.24 -7.59 19.65
CA SER A 21 -5.50 -7.90 21.07
C SER A 21 -6.04 -6.69 21.83
N CYS A 22 -5.62 -5.46 21.51
CA CYS A 22 -6.21 -4.24 22.08
C CYS A 22 -7.68 -3.97 21.67
N TYR A 23 -8.21 -4.69 20.68
CA TYR A 23 -9.65 -4.70 20.34
C TYR A 23 -10.37 -5.97 20.82
N GLY A 24 -9.68 -6.86 21.53
CA GLY A 24 -10.28 -8.01 22.20
C GLY A 24 -10.16 -9.35 21.45
N HIS A 25 -9.25 -9.49 20.47
CA HIS A 25 -9.05 -10.79 19.82
C HIS A 25 -8.63 -11.86 20.86
N PRO A 26 -9.30 -13.02 20.94
CA PRO A 26 -9.11 -13.97 22.04
C PRO A 26 -7.81 -14.80 21.96
N HIS A 27 -7.17 -14.87 20.78
CA HIS A 27 -6.04 -15.78 20.51
C HIS A 27 -4.83 -15.14 19.83
N LEU A 28 -4.90 -13.88 19.44
CA LEU A 28 -3.86 -13.20 18.65
C LEU A 28 -3.31 -12.07 19.47
N GLU A 29 -2.05 -12.19 19.87
CA GLU A 29 -1.35 -11.16 20.61
C GLU A 29 -0.67 -10.19 19.65
N THR A 30 -0.96 -8.89 19.79
CA THR A 30 -0.34 -7.81 19.02
C THR A 30 0.32 -6.78 19.92
N PRO A 31 1.30 -7.17 20.77
CA PRO A 31 1.80 -6.35 21.87
C PRO A 31 2.39 -5.00 21.44
N ASN A 32 2.96 -4.94 20.23
CA ASN A 32 3.53 -3.71 19.67
C ASN A 32 2.45 -2.70 19.28
N ILE A 33 1.35 -3.14 18.65
CA ILE A 33 0.22 -2.26 18.30
C ILE A 33 -0.52 -1.86 19.57
N ASP A 34 -0.69 -2.79 20.51
CA ASP A 34 -1.29 -2.51 21.81
C ASP A 34 -0.50 -1.48 22.61
N ARG A 35 0.83 -1.47 22.49
CA ARG A 35 1.69 -0.44 23.11
C ARG A 35 1.43 0.94 22.53
N ILE A 36 1.24 1.06 21.21
CA ILE A 36 0.86 2.33 20.57
C ILE A 36 -0.50 2.79 21.09
N ALA A 37 -1.48 1.88 21.16
CA ALA A 37 -2.80 2.19 21.70
C ALA A 37 -2.77 2.66 23.16
N ARG A 38 -1.93 2.05 24.01
CA ARG A 38 -1.75 2.46 25.42
C ARG A 38 -1.08 3.84 25.59
N GLN A 39 -0.29 4.26 24.62
CA GLN A 39 0.43 5.54 24.64
C GLN A 39 -0.29 6.66 23.87
N GLY A 40 -1.46 6.37 23.29
CA GLY A 40 -2.22 7.30 22.47
C GLY A 40 -3.73 7.12 22.65
N VAL A 41 -4.47 7.29 21.54
CA VAL A 41 -5.92 7.14 21.50
C VAL A 41 -6.29 6.00 20.56
N ARG A 42 -7.09 5.06 21.05
CA ARG A 42 -7.71 3.98 20.27
C ARG A 42 -9.18 4.32 20.05
N PHE A 43 -9.66 4.18 18.82
CA PHE A 43 -11.03 4.54 18.45
C PHE A 43 -11.87 3.28 18.23
N ASP A 44 -12.95 3.13 18.99
CA ASP A 44 -13.83 1.94 18.91
C ASP A 44 -14.92 2.04 17.83
N ARG A 45 -15.00 3.18 17.14
CA ARG A 45 -16.00 3.45 16.10
C ARG A 45 -15.39 4.27 14.96
N VAL A 46 -14.71 3.57 14.05
CA VAL A 46 -14.13 4.14 12.83
C VAL A 46 -14.66 3.36 11.63
N TYR A 47 -15.14 4.07 10.61
CA TYR A 47 -15.68 3.48 9.40
C TYR A 47 -14.95 4.03 8.19
N CYS A 48 -14.71 3.17 7.19
CA CYS A 48 -14.26 3.61 5.88
C CYS A 48 -15.44 4.08 5.03
N GLN A 49 -15.18 5.00 4.09
CA GLN A 49 -16.24 5.55 3.25
C GLN A 49 -16.65 4.62 2.09
N ALA A 50 -15.88 3.57 1.85
CA ALA A 50 -16.18 2.54 0.87
C ALA A 50 -15.51 1.21 1.25
N PRO A 51 -16.17 0.06 1.03
CA PRO A 51 -15.63 -1.26 1.36
C PRO A 51 -14.69 -1.81 0.25
N LEU A 52 -13.92 -0.95 -0.40
CA LEU A 52 -13.03 -1.32 -1.51
C LEU A 52 -11.75 -0.46 -1.50
N CYS A 53 -10.61 -1.06 -1.85
CA CYS A 53 -9.27 -0.46 -1.75
C CYS A 53 -9.19 0.97 -2.31
N GLY A 54 -9.40 1.15 -3.61
CA GLY A 54 -9.25 2.43 -4.32
C GLY A 54 -10.17 3.52 -3.78
N PRO A 55 -11.50 3.31 -3.76
CA PRO A 55 -12.46 4.29 -3.24
C PRO A 55 -12.25 4.67 -1.78
N SER A 56 -11.93 3.68 -0.92
CA SER A 56 -11.62 3.92 0.50
C SER A 56 -10.40 4.83 0.65
N ARG A 57 -9.31 4.48 -0.04
CA ARG A 57 -8.05 5.24 -0.04
C ARG A 57 -8.23 6.63 -0.64
N ALA A 58 -8.94 6.77 -1.76
CA ALA A 58 -9.24 8.08 -2.35
C ALA A 58 -10.01 8.99 -1.39
N SER A 59 -10.98 8.42 -0.64
CA SER A 59 -11.71 9.17 0.38
C SER A 59 -10.82 9.60 1.55
N ILE A 60 -9.95 8.70 2.04
CA ILE A 60 -8.97 9.00 3.10
C ILE A 60 -8.03 10.13 2.66
N TYR A 61 -7.42 10.00 1.49
CA TYR A 61 -6.40 10.95 1.04
C TYR A 61 -6.99 12.29 0.59
N SER A 62 -8.22 12.35 0.11
CA SER A 62 -8.88 13.63 -0.22
C SER A 62 -9.59 14.27 0.97
N GLY A 63 -9.86 13.51 2.04
CA GLY A 63 -10.70 13.95 3.16
C GLY A 63 -12.16 14.16 2.76
N ARG A 64 -12.62 13.52 1.69
CA ARG A 64 -13.95 13.71 1.09
C ARG A 64 -14.69 12.39 0.96
N TYR A 65 -16.02 12.43 1.00
CA TYR A 65 -16.86 11.26 0.71
C TYR A 65 -16.63 10.76 -0.73
N MET A 66 -16.90 9.48 -0.96
CA MET A 66 -16.85 8.85 -2.29
C MET A 66 -17.64 9.65 -3.35
N SER A 67 -18.85 10.11 -2.98
CA SER A 67 -19.70 10.97 -3.83
C SER A 67 -19.08 12.32 -4.19
N SER A 68 -18.09 12.77 -3.44
CA SER A 68 -17.43 14.06 -3.56
C SER A 68 -16.04 13.98 -4.19
N CYS A 69 -15.33 12.85 -4.05
CA CYS A 69 -14.05 12.61 -4.70
C CYS A 69 -14.20 11.90 -6.06
N GLY A 70 -15.35 11.26 -6.34
CA GLY A 70 -15.67 10.72 -7.66
C GLY A 70 -14.90 9.45 -8.04
N VAL A 71 -14.38 8.71 -7.06
CA VAL A 71 -13.71 7.42 -7.25
C VAL A 71 -14.60 6.33 -6.65
N TYR A 72 -15.29 5.55 -7.48
CA TYR A 72 -16.30 4.58 -7.05
C TYR A 72 -15.80 3.14 -7.12
N TRP A 73 -14.78 2.86 -7.94
CA TRP A 73 -14.18 1.54 -8.12
C TRP A 73 -12.65 1.56 -8.17
N ASN A 74 -12.01 0.39 -8.07
CA ASN A 74 -10.55 0.24 -8.15
C ASN A 74 -9.95 0.63 -9.51
N SER A 75 -10.78 0.61 -10.56
CA SER A 75 -10.40 0.98 -11.91
C SER A 75 -10.43 2.49 -12.16
N ASP A 76 -11.13 3.24 -11.31
CA ASP A 76 -11.43 4.64 -11.56
C ASP A 76 -10.17 5.49 -11.35
N PRO A 77 -9.85 6.38 -12.30
CA PRO A 77 -8.79 7.35 -12.09
C PRO A 77 -9.22 8.35 -11.03
N VAL A 78 -8.24 8.90 -10.31
CA VAL A 78 -8.47 9.98 -9.35
C VAL A 78 -8.61 11.30 -10.12
N PRO A 79 -9.78 11.98 -10.10
CA PRO A 79 -9.97 13.19 -10.89
C PRO A 79 -8.95 14.28 -10.52
N ILE A 80 -8.32 14.86 -11.53
CA ILE A 80 -7.27 15.89 -11.37
C ILE A 80 -7.69 17.11 -10.53
N GLY A 81 -8.98 17.47 -10.52
CA GLY A 81 -9.48 18.61 -9.75
C GLY A 81 -9.54 18.37 -8.24
N ASN A 82 -9.40 17.13 -7.77
CA ASN A 82 -9.44 16.83 -6.35
C ASN A 82 -8.12 17.17 -5.68
N LYS A 83 -8.19 17.98 -4.62
CA LYS A 83 -7.08 18.14 -3.68
C LYS A 83 -6.89 16.84 -2.89
N MET A 84 -5.62 16.46 -2.73
CA MET A 84 -5.17 15.32 -1.95
C MET A 84 -4.47 15.79 -0.68
N LEU A 85 -4.20 14.87 0.24
CA LEU A 85 -3.56 15.12 1.54
C LEU A 85 -2.29 15.96 1.40
N GLY A 86 -1.48 15.67 0.38
CA GLY A 86 -0.28 16.42 0.05
C GLY A 86 -0.54 17.90 -0.28
N ASP A 87 -1.64 18.23 -0.95
CA ASP A 87 -1.99 19.61 -1.30
C ASP A 87 -2.34 20.45 -0.06
N TYR A 88 -2.85 19.80 0.99
CA TYR A 88 -3.13 20.45 2.27
C TYR A 88 -1.88 20.57 3.15
N LEU A 89 -1.00 19.57 3.13
CA LEU A 89 0.19 19.52 3.99
C LEU A 89 1.39 20.32 3.46
N ARG A 90 1.60 20.37 2.14
CA ARG A 90 2.73 21.08 1.52
C ARG A 90 2.79 22.58 1.85
N PRO A 91 1.68 23.35 1.80
CA PRO A 91 1.71 24.77 2.18
C PRO A 91 2.07 25.01 3.65
N LEU A 92 1.88 24.01 4.52
CA LEU A 92 2.30 24.02 5.92
C LEU A 92 3.78 23.62 6.10
N GLY A 93 4.47 23.40 4.98
CA GLY A 93 5.88 23.04 4.88
C GLY A 93 6.19 21.60 5.28
N TYR A 94 5.24 20.69 5.11
CA TYR A 94 5.46 19.25 5.21
C TYR A 94 5.79 18.65 3.84
N ARG A 95 6.75 17.73 3.82
CA ARG A 95 6.98 16.83 2.69
C ARG A 95 6.07 15.61 2.83
N THR A 96 5.47 15.14 1.73
CA THR A 96 4.54 14.00 1.75
C THR A 96 5.05 12.86 0.86
N MET A 97 5.61 11.83 1.50
CA MET A 97 6.19 10.67 0.82
C MET A 97 5.29 9.44 0.95
N LEU A 98 5.33 8.56 -0.04
CA LEU A 98 4.67 7.26 -0.04
C LEU A 98 5.69 6.12 -0.02
N VAL A 99 5.54 5.24 0.96
CA VAL A 99 6.22 3.95 1.08
C VAL A 99 5.11 2.89 1.13
N GLY A 100 5.01 2.09 0.07
CA GLY A 100 3.96 1.10 -0.14
C GLY A 100 2.78 1.60 -1.00
N LYS A 101 1.57 1.27 -0.56
CA LYS A 101 0.36 1.21 -1.40
C LYS A 101 -0.51 2.46 -1.30
N SER A 102 -0.91 3.00 -2.46
CA SER A 102 -1.99 4.00 -2.58
C SER A 102 -3.20 3.51 -3.37
N HIS A 103 -3.05 2.47 -4.21
CA HIS A 103 -4.06 2.02 -5.17
C HIS A 103 -4.49 3.10 -6.20
N PHE A 104 -3.74 4.21 -6.31
CA PHE A 104 -4.10 5.32 -7.18
C PHE A 104 -3.89 5.03 -8.67
N ARG A 105 -4.85 5.49 -9.48
CA ARG A 105 -4.75 5.53 -10.93
C ARG A 105 -4.73 6.99 -11.40
N PRO A 106 -3.76 7.38 -12.24
CA PRO A 106 -3.68 8.75 -12.74
C PRO A 106 -4.81 9.02 -13.75
N ASP A 107 -5.45 10.19 -13.63
CA ASP A 107 -6.37 10.71 -14.64
C ASP A 107 -5.62 11.26 -15.86
N ARG A 108 -5.07 10.36 -16.68
CA ARG A 108 -4.26 10.72 -17.84
C ARG A 108 -5.02 11.58 -18.85
N ALA A 109 -6.30 11.26 -19.09
CA ALA A 109 -7.15 12.02 -19.99
C ALA A 109 -7.40 13.45 -19.46
N GLY A 110 -7.64 13.61 -18.15
CA GLY A 110 -7.74 14.91 -17.51
C GLY A 110 -6.45 15.71 -17.58
N MET A 111 -5.30 15.06 -17.40
CA MET A 111 -3.97 15.70 -17.51
C MET A 111 -3.68 16.15 -18.94
N GLU A 112 -3.93 15.30 -19.95
CA GLU A 112 -3.78 15.63 -21.37
C GLU A 112 -4.67 16.81 -21.77
N ARG A 113 -5.96 16.76 -21.38
CA ARG A 113 -6.93 17.84 -21.65
C ARG A 113 -6.49 19.19 -21.06
N LEU A 114 -5.76 19.18 -19.94
CA LEU A 114 -5.26 20.39 -19.28
C LEU A 114 -3.82 20.74 -19.67
N GLY A 115 -3.20 20.00 -20.60
CA GLY A 115 -1.83 20.25 -21.05
C GLY A 115 -0.77 20.01 -19.98
N ILE A 116 -1.02 19.10 -19.04
CA ILE A 116 -0.05 18.79 -17.97
C ILE A 116 0.91 17.72 -18.46
N ASP A 117 2.17 18.10 -18.62
CA ASP A 117 3.25 17.19 -18.96
C ASP A 117 3.47 16.16 -17.83
N LEU A 118 3.28 14.89 -18.14
CA LEU A 118 3.48 13.75 -17.24
C LEU A 118 4.95 13.61 -16.78
N ASN A 119 5.90 14.17 -17.51
CA ASN A 119 7.32 14.16 -17.16
C ASN A 119 7.71 15.33 -16.25
N SER A 120 6.87 16.36 -16.16
CA SER A 120 7.11 17.49 -15.25
C SER A 120 6.98 17.05 -13.78
N PRO A 121 7.67 17.73 -12.84
CA PRO A 121 7.52 17.43 -11.41
C PRO A 121 6.07 17.45 -10.93
N THR A 122 5.27 18.42 -11.41
CA THR A 122 3.85 18.53 -11.09
C THR A 122 3.05 17.36 -11.68
N GLY A 123 3.30 16.99 -12.93
CA GLY A 123 2.63 15.86 -13.58
C GLY A 123 2.94 14.54 -12.88
N GLN A 124 4.20 14.29 -12.53
CA GLN A 124 4.59 13.13 -11.75
C GLN A 124 3.88 13.11 -10.40
N LEU A 125 3.87 14.22 -9.66
CA LEU A 125 3.20 14.30 -8.36
C LEU A 125 1.70 14.04 -8.45
N LEU A 126 1.01 14.63 -9.44
CA LEU A 126 -0.42 14.40 -9.69
C LEU A 126 -0.71 12.94 -10.06
N ALA A 127 0.15 12.32 -10.88
CA ALA A 127 0.01 10.92 -11.26
C ALA A 127 0.19 9.94 -10.09
N GLN A 128 0.80 10.41 -9.01
CA GLN A 128 1.00 9.70 -7.73
C GLN A 128 -0.02 10.15 -6.67
N GLY A 129 -1.04 10.91 -7.07
CA GLY A 129 -2.07 11.51 -6.22
C GLY A 129 -1.52 12.33 -5.06
N GLY A 130 -0.53 13.15 -5.36
CA GLY A 130 -0.01 14.13 -4.44
C GLY A 130 1.08 13.61 -3.50
N PHE A 131 1.55 12.37 -3.66
CA PHE A 131 2.66 11.82 -2.89
C PHE A 131 3.94 11.72 -3.72
N GLU A 132 5.08 11.99 -3.09
CA GLU A 132 6.38 11.64 -3.65
C GLU A 132 6.59 10.13 -3.47
N PRO A 133 6.78 9.35 -4.55
CA PRO A 133 6.93 7.91 -4.44
C PRO A 133 8.36 7.57 -4.01
N PHE A 134 8.54 7.14 -2.75
CA PHE A 134 9.84 6.65 -2.29
C PHE A 134 10.02 5.18 -2.64
N ASP A 135 9.05 4.36 -2.26
CA ASP A 135 8.99 2.95 -2.66
C ASP A 135 7.54 2.55 -2.88
N ARG A 136 6.99 2.97 -4.03
CA ARG A 136 5.57 2.74 -4.33
C ARG A 136 5.38 1.31 -4.84
N ASP A 137 4.65 0.52 -4.06
CA ASP A 137 4.20 -0.80 -4.46
C ASP A 137 2.75 -1.04 -4.03
N ASN A 138 1.93 -1.60 -4.93
CA ASN A 138 0.56 -1.97 -4.59
C ASN A 138 0.48 -3.34 -3.88
N GLY A 139 1.62 -4.03 -3.68
CA GLY A 139 1.73 -5.24 -2.85
C GLY A 139 1.15 -6.48 -3.51
N ILE A 140 1.08 -6.51 -4.84
CA ILE A 140 0.62 -7.66 -5.60
C ILE A 140 1.31 -7.68 -6.96
N ARG A 141 1.79 -8.86 -7.38
CA ARG A 141 2.58 -9.03 -8.60
C ARG A 141 2.24 -10.33 -9.31
N SER A 142 0.96 -10.54 -9.67
CA SER A 142 0.61 -11.65 -10.59
C SER A 142 1.39 -11.52 -11.91
N ASP A 143 1.50 -12.60 -12.67
CA ASP A 143 2.19 -12.57 -13.97
C ASP A 143 1.60 -11.53 -14.94
N GLU A 144 0.29 -11.31 -14.92
CA GLU A 144 -0.36 -10.25 -15.69
C GLU A 144 0.13 -8.85 -15.27
N ILE A 145 0.25 -8.61 -13.96
CA ILE A 145 0.73 -7.33 -13.43
C ILE A 145 2.22 -7.16 -13.71
N LEU A 146 3.01 -8.24 -13.57
CA LEU A 146 4.43 -8.26 -13.91
C LEU A 146 4.64 -7.93 -15.40
N ALA A 147 3.86 -8.53 -16.29
CA ALA A 147 3.90 -8.24 -17.72
C ALA A 147 3.49 -6.79 -18.04
N ALA A 148 2.46 -6.27 -17.38
CA ALA A 148 1.93 -4.93 -17.64
C ALA A 148 2.77 -3.79 -17.04
N ARG A 149 3.47 -4.03 -15.92
CA ARG A 149 4.14 -2.98 -15.12
C ARG A 149 5.63 -3.20 -14.91
N GLY A 150 6.14 -4.37 -15.28
CA GLY A 150 7.49 -4.79 -14.97
C GLY A 150 7.70 -5.14 -13.48
N PRO A 151 8.93 -5.53 -13.12
CA PRO A 151 9.32 -5.85 -11.76
C PRO A 151 9.22 -4.62 -10.83
N SER A 152 8.85 -4.86 -9.58
CA SER A 152 8.91 -3.90 -8.48
C SER A 152 10.32 -3.80 -7.89
N GLN A 153 10.54 -2.82 -7.01
CA GLN A 153 11.76 -2.75 -6.21
C GLN A 153 11.91 -3.99 -5.29
N TYR A 154 10.79 -4.56 -4.84
CA TYR A 154 10.81 -5.80 -4.07
C TYR A 154 11.28 -6.99 -4.92
N ASP A 155 10.83 -7.09 -6.18
CA ASP A 155 11.30 -8.14 -7.09
C ASP A 155 12.81 -8.01 -7.37
N HIS A 156 13.34 -6.79 -7.49
CA HIS A 156 14.78 -6.56 -7.64
C HIS A 156 15.54 -6.97 -6.38
N TYR A 157 15.05 -6.57 -5.20
CA TYR A 157 15.61 -6.97 -3.91
C TYR A 157 15.69 -8.49 -3.74
N LEU A 158 14.62 -9.22 -4.12
CA LEU A 158 14.64 -10.69 -4.06
C LEU A 158 15.69 -11.29 -5.02
N ARG A 159 15.81 -10.76 -6.24
CA ARG A 159 16.82 -11.26 -7.20
C ARG A 159 18.25 -11.01 -6.72
N GLU A 160 18.52 -9.86 -6.08
CA GLU A 160 19.83 -9.56 -5.49
C GLU A 160 20.21 -10.54 -4.37
N LEU A 161 19.21 -11.11 -3.68
CA LEU A 161 19.39 -12.15 -2.67
C LEU A 161 19.51 -13.57 -3.24
N GLY A 162 19.41 -13.72 -4.58
CA GLY A 162 19.54 -15.00 -5.27
C GLY A 162 18.24 -15.77 -5.48
N TYR A 163 17.07 -15.16 -5.26
CA TYR A 163 15.79 -15.77 -5.64
C TYR A 163 15.59 -15.71 -7.17
N ASP A 164 16.05 -16.76 -7.86
CA ASP A 164 16.01 -16.86 -9.32
C ASP A 164 14.70 -17.49 -9.80
N ALA A 165 13.69 -16.63 -9.97
CA ALA A 165 12.41 -16.99 -10.56
C ALA A 165 11.97 -15.92 -11.57
N HIS A 166 11.15 -16.32 -12.56
CA HIS A 166 10.48 -15.37 -13.45
C HIS A 166 9.75 -14.29 -12.65
N ASN A 167 8.99 -14.74 -11.64
CA ASN A 167 8.22 -13.92 -10.73
C ASN A 167 8.55 -14.31 -9.27
N PRO A 168 9.57 -13.71 -8.64
CA PRO A 168 9.99 -14.08 -7.29
C PRO A 168 8.96 -13.69 -6.22
N TRP A 169 8.15 -12.65 -6.45
CA TRP A 169 7.02 -12.33 -5.57
C TRP A 169 6.01 -13.49 -5.50
N ASP A 170 5.63 -14.06 -6.65
CA ASP A 170 4.66 -15.17 -6.70
C ASP A 170 5.30 -16.49 -6.26
N ARG A 171 6.52 -16.76 -6.73
CA ARG A 171 7.20 -18.05 -6.52
C ARG A 171 7.71 -18.24 -5.09
N ASN A 172 8.13 -17.16 -4.44
CA ASN A 172 8.82 -17.20 -3.15
C ASN A 172 7.99 -16.55 -2.05
N ALA A 173 7.63 -15.27 -2.22
CA ALA A 173 6.92 -14.54 -1.16
C ALA A 173 5.47 -15.00 -0.96
N ASN A 174 4.79 -15.37 -2.05
CA ASN A 174 3.38 -15.79 -2.06
C ASN A 174 3.19 -17.23 -2.59
N GLY A 175 4.28 -17.98 -2.67
CA GLY A 175 4.33 -19.35 -3.12
C GLY A 175 4.78 -20.27 -2.01
N VAL A 176 4.39 -21.54 -2.07
CA VAL A 176 4.79 -22.56 -1.10
C VAL A 176 5.43 -23.74 -1.82
N LEU A 177 6.08 -24.62 -1.06
CA LEU A 177 6.48 -25.93 -1.54
C LEU A 177 5.54 -26.98 -0.95
N ASP A 178 5.11 -27.95 -1.78
CA ASP A 178 4.40 -29.14 -1.32
C ASP A 178 5.36 -30.11 -0.60
N ASP A 179 4.84 -31.25 -0.16
CA ASP A 179 5.60 -32.21 0.65
C ASP A 179 6.67 -32.93 -0.20
N GLU A 180 6.53 -32.91 -1.51
CA GLU A 180 7.48 -33.41 -2.51
C GLU A 180 8.48 -32.33 -2.99
N GLY A 181 8.35 -31.10 -2.52
CA GLY A 181 9.20 -29.97 -2.89
C GLY A 181 8.83 -29.32 -4.23
N ASN A 182 7.67 -29.63 -4.81
CA ASN A 182 7.16 -28.90 -5.97
C ASN A 182 6.51 -27.60 -5.52
N PHE A 183 6.45 -26.63 -6.44
CA PHE A 183 5.77 -25.38 -6.16
C PHE A 183 4.26 -25.55 -6.19
N ALA A 184 3.62 -24.97 -5.17
CA ALA A 184 2.20 -24.74 -5.11
C ALA A 184 1.94 -23.24 -4.90
N SER A 185 0.99 -22.70 -5.67
CA SER A 185 0.73 -21.25 -5.67
C SER A 185 -0.18 -20.84 -4.50
N GLY A 186 0.15 -19.73 -3.83
CA GLY A 186 -0.69 -19.13 -2.79
C GLY A 186 -1.99 -18.50 -3.30
N TRP A 187 -2.20 -18.42 -4.63
CA TRP A 187 -3.51 -18.05 -5.20
C TRP A 187 -4.60 -19.07 -4.85
N PHE A 188 -4.22 -20.31 -4.53
CA PHE A 188 -5.15 -21.35 -4.10
C PHE A 188 -5.22 -21.43 -2.57
N TYR A 189 -6.41 -21.24 -2.01
CA TYR A 189 -6.63 -21.22 -0.55
C TYR A 189 -6.16 -22.48 0.18
N GLU A 190 -6.15 -23.63 -0.49
CA GLU A 190 -5.63 -24.89 0.07
C GLU A 190 -4.17 -24.80 0.50
N ASN A 191 -3.41 -23.87 -0.09
CA ASN A 191 -2.00 -23.66 0.22
C ASN A 191 -1.76 -22.65 1.36
N ALA A 192 -2.79 -21.91 1.80
CA ALA A 192 -2.67 -20.90 2.85
C ALA A 192 -2.14 -21.42 4.22
N PRO A 193 -2.37 -22.69 4.63
CA PRO A 193 -1.78 -23.23 5.85
C PRO A 193 -0.28 -23.53 5.76
N ARG A 194 0.32 -23.50 4.56
CA ARG A 194 1.73 -23.85 4.33
C ARG A 194 2.63 -22.62 4.46
N PRO A 195 3.88 -22.77 4.92
CA PRO A 195 4.84 -21.67 4.98
C PRO A 195 5.25 -21.20 3.59
N ALA A 196 5.45 -19.90 3.43
CA ALA A 196 5.97 -19.33 2.19
C ALA A 196 7.40 -19.82 1.89
N ASN A 197 7.73 -19.94 0.60
CA ASN A 197 9.02 -20.40 0.09
C ASN A 197 10.08 -19.28 0.07
N ILE A 198 10.26 -18.63 1.22
CA ILE A 198 11.14 -17.47 1.41
C ILE A 198 11.57 -17.38 2.87
N ALA A 199 12.74 -16.77 3.13
CA ALA A 199 13.14 -16.44 4.49
C ALA A 199 12.25 -15.33 5.06
N GLU A 200 11.89 -15.40 6.34
CA GLU A 200 10.94 -14.48 6.98
C GLU A 200 11.38 -13.02 6.82
N GLU A 201 12.66 -12.76 7.04
CA GLU A 201 13.26 -11.43 6.98
C GLU A 201 13.20 -10.82 5.58
N HIS A 202 13.01 -11.64 4.54
CA HIS A 202 12.89 -11.22 3.15
C HIS A 202 11.43 -11.05 2.68
N THR A 203 10.45 -11.36 3.52
CA THR A 203 9.01 -11.19 3.19
C THR A 203 8.62 -9.71 3.03
N GLU A 204 7.43 -9.47 2.49
CA GLU A 204 6.96 -8.13 2.10
C GLU A 204 6.86 -7.14 3.28
N THR A 205 6.39 -7.59 4.45
CA THR A 205 6.21 -6.71 5.62
C THR A 205 7.55 -6.25 6.21
N PRO A 206 8.52 -7.15 6.51
CA PRO A 206 9.88 -6.76 6.90
C PRO A 206 10.57 -5.88 5.86
N TYR A 207 10.45 -6.21 4.57
CA TYR A 207 11.00 -5.37 3.49
C TYR A 207 10.43 -3.95 3.55
N MET A 208 9.11 -3.80 3.51
CA MET A 208 8.46 -2.48 3.48
C MET A 208 8.72 -1.69 4.76
N THR A 209 8.84 -2.37 5.90
CA THR A 209 9.22 -1.75 7.18
C THR A 209 10.61 -1.12 7.10
N ARG A 210 11.61 -1.83 6.54
CA ARG A 210 12.97 -1.29 6.35
C ARG A 210 13.04 -0.13 5.36
N ARG A 211 12.10 -0.04 4.42
CA ARG A 211 12.00 1.09 3.49
C ARG A 211 11.41 2.34 4.13
N ALA A 212 10.67 2.19 5.24
CA ALA A 212 9.99 3.28 5.92
C ALA A 212 10.82 3.96 7.03
N ILE A 213 11.83 3.29 7.58
CA ILE A 213 12.62 3.73 8.74
C ILE A 213 14.03 4.18 8.39
#